data_AF-A0A6B2FBX0-F1
#
_entry.id   AF-A0A6B2FBX0-F1
#
_cell.length_a   1.000
_cell.length_b   1.000
_cell.length_c   1.000
_cell.angle_alpha   90.00
_cell.angle_beta   90.00
_cell.angle_gamma   90.00
#
_symmetry.space_group_name_H-M   'P 1'
#
loop_
_entity.id
_entity.type
_entity.pdbx_description
1 polymer ?
#
loop_
_entity_poly.entity_id
_entity_poly.type
_entity_poly.pdbx_seq_one_letter_code
_entity_poly.pdbx_strand_id
1 'polypeptide(L)'
;MGLEKEKMDTKIFMDEDGFNRSNSPAPSETDKNLEKAPDRDPHGLNSHLKLGFEDVIAEPTSTHSFDKVWICSHAVFEFSKYLIYKLLTLVLAIPLALVAGILFAVLSCLHIWVVVPFIRSCLLILPSVQAVWKSLTDVFIAPVCHSMGRCFSGINIHLDQE
;
A
#
# COMPACT_ATOMS: atom_id res chain seq x y z
N MET A 1 -10.97 -34.14 15.43
CA MET A 1 -10.12 -34.58 14.30
C MET A 1 -10.94 -34.35 13.04
N GLY A 2 -10.57 -33.53 12.07
CA GLY A 2 -9.37 -32.75 11.86
C GLY A 2 -9.36 -32.31 10.39
N LEU A 3 -8.87 -31.09 10.19
CA LEU A 3 -8.32 -30.53 8.95
C LEU A 3 -9.31 -30.16 7.84
N GLU A 4 -9.87 -28.97 8.04
CA GLU A 4 -10.02 -27.95 7.00
C GLU A 4 -8.75 -27.89 6.12
N LYS A 5 -8.94 -28.02 4.81
CA LYS A 5 -7.98 -27.56 3.80
C LYS A 5 -8.72 -26.65 2.84
N GLU A 6 -8.76 -25.39 3.23
CA GLU A 6 -9.00 -24.24 2.37
C GLU A 6 -7.94 -24.25 1.26
N LYS A 7 -8.35 -24.62 0.04
CA LYS A 7 -7.59 -24.33 -1.17
C LYS A 7 -8.15 -23.05 -1.77
N MET A 8 -7.45 -21.97 -1.47
CA MET A 8 -7.64 -20.63 -2.00
C MET A 8 -7.64 -20.65 -3.54
N ASP A 9 -8.78 -20.34 -4.14
CA ASP A 9 -8.98 -20.10 -5.56
C ASP A 9 -8.08 -18.95 -6.02
N THR A 10 -6.90 -19.27 -6.54
CA THR A 10 -6.13 -18.35 -7.39
C THR A 10 -6.50 -18.62 -8.84
N LYS A 11 -7.72 -18.22 -9.21
CA LYS A 11 -8.19 -18.26 -10.59
C LYS A 11 -7.62 -17.04 -11.31
N ILE A 12 -6.42 -17.21 -11.87
CA ILE A 12 -5.84 -16.25 -12.82
C ILE A 12 -6.76 -16.26 -14.04
N PHE A 13 -7.65 -15.27 -14.12
CA PHE A 13 -8.47 -15.00 -15.30
C PHE A 13 -7.54 -14.39 -16.37
N MET A 14 -7.03 -15.24 -17.27
CA MET A 14 -6.68 -14.82 -18.61
C MET A 14 -7.86 -15.22 -19.51
N ASP A 15 -8.69 -14.23 -19.85
CA ASP A 15 -9.66 -14.37 -20.93
C ASP A 15 -8.90 -14.33 -22.26
N GLU A 16 -8.61 -15.51 -22.79
CA GLU A 16 -8.40 -15.72 -24.21
C GLU A 16 -9.77 -15.97 -24.84
N ASP A 17 -10.50 -14.93 -25.26
CA ASP A 17 -11.57 -15.05 -26.26
C ASP A 17 -12.08 -13.66 -26.66
N GLY A 18 -11.83 -13.26 -27.92
CA GLY A 18 -12.36 -12.00 -28.43
C GLY A 18 -11.93 -11.60 -29.84
N PHE A 19 -11.52 -12.54 -30.70
CA PHE A 19 -11.10 -12.22 -32.06
C PHE A 19 -11.88 -13.03 -33.09
N ASN A 20 -13.16 -12.71 -33.28
CA ASN A 20 -13.91 -12.95 -34.52
C ASN A 20 -15.33 -12.37 -34.41
N ARG A 21 -15.53 -11.12 -34.86
CA ARG A 21 -16.89 -10.64 -35.16
C ARG A 21 -16.90 -9.60 -36.27
N SER A 22 -16.43 -10.00 -37.45
CA SER A 22 -16.81 -9.35 -38.70
C SER A 22 -17.93 -10.17 -39.37
N ASN A 23 -19.01 -9.47 -39.74
CA ASN A 23 -20.10 -9.87 -40.63
C ASN A 23 -21.40 -10.43 -40.00
N SER A 24 -22.29 -9.54 -39.51
CA SER A 24 -23.75 -9.54 -39.76
C SER A 24 -24.53 -8.55 -38.87
N PRO A 25 -25.78 -8.16 -39.24
CA PRO A 25 -26.31 -6.82 -38.96
C PRO A 25 -27.13 -6.67 -37.67
N ALA A 26 -27.16 -5.42 -37.18
CA ALA A 26 -28.04 -4.79 -36.17
C ALA A 26 -27.98 -5.31 -34.71
N PRO A 27 -27.62 -4.48 -33.71
CA PRO A 27 -27.69 -4.87 -32.30
C PRO A 27 -29.05 -4.53 -31.70
N SER A 28 -29.71 -5.55 -31.14
CA SER A 28 -30.79 -5.44 -30.17
C SER A 28 -30.30 -4.79 -28.88
N GLU A 29 -31.13 -3.93 -28.29
CA GLU A 29 -30.78 -2.96 -27.24
C GLU A 29 -30.42 -3.55 -25.85
N THR A 30 -30.29 -4.87 -25.72
CA THR A 30 -30.18 -5.54 -24.40
C THR A 30 -28.74 -5.88 -23.99
N ASP A 31 -27.76 -5.84 -24.89
CA ASP A 31 -26.33 -6.18 -24.60
C ASP A 31 -25.42 -4.96 -24.34
N LYS A 32 -25.99 -3.79 -24.04
CA LYS A 32 -25.18 -2.56 -23.79
C LYS A 32 -24.71 -2.40 -22.34
N ASN A 33 -25.03 -3.32 -21.44
CA ASN A 33 -24.80 -3.16 -20.00
C ASN A 33 -23.83 -4.17 -19.36
N LEU A 34 -23.27 -5.12 -20.09
CA LEU A 34 -22.25 -6.01 -19.53
C LEU A 34 -20.85 -5.54 -19.92
N GLU A 35 -20.21 -4.88 -18.97
CA GLU A 35 -18.78 -4.62 -18.90
C GLU A 35 -18.21 -3.58 -19.87
N LYS A 36 -18.75 -2.36 -19.79
CA LYS A 36 -17.96 -1.19 -20.16
C LYS A 36 -16.84 -1.04 -19.12
N ALA A 37 -15.58 -1.23 -19.52
CA ALA A 37 -14.42 -0.93 -18.68
C ALA A 37 -14.64 0.43 -17.99
N PRO A 38 -14.38 0.55 -16.67
CA PRO A 38 -14.69 1.75 -15.93
C PRO A 38 -14.04 2.95 -16.62
N ASP A 39 -14.85 3.97 -16.90
CA ASP A 39 -14.36 5.19 -17.51
C ASP A 39 -13.31 5.82 -16.58
N ARG A 40 -12.03 5.71 -16.96
CA ARG A 40 -10.90 6.15 -16.15
C ARG A 40 -10.77 7.68 -16.08
N ASP A 41 -11.59 8.40 -16.84
CA ASP A 41 -11.60 9.86 -16.87
C ASP A 41 -13.04 10.42 -17.01
N PRO A 42 -13.87 10.31 -15.95
CA PRO A 42 -15.27 10.72 -15.99
C PRO A 42 -15.46 12.24 -16.19
N HIS A 43 -14.42 13.04 -15.97
CA HIS A 43 -14.42 14.49 -16.16
C HIS A 43 -13.73 14.94 -17.46
N GLY A 44 -13.22 14.01 -18.27
CA GLY A 44 -12.61 14.32 -19.57
C GLY A 44 -11.39 15.23 -19.49
N LEU A 45 -10.72 15.30 -18.33
CA LEU A 45 -9.59 16.20 -18.08
C LEU A 45 -8.32 15.75 -18.82
N ASN A 46 -8.23 14.47 -19.16
CA ASN A 46 -7.07 13.82 -19.75
C ASN A 46 -7.27 13.52 -21.24
N SER A 47 -8.09 14.32 -21.93
CA SER A 47 -8.29 14.21 -23.38
C SER A 47 -6.97 14.28 -24.16
N HIS A 48 -6.01 15.08 -23.69
CA HIS A 48 -4.67 15.24 -24.27
C HIS A 48 -3.74 14.03 -24.10
N LEU A 49 -4.06 13.08 -23.22
CA LEU A 49 -3.25 11.86 -22.99
C LEU A 49 -3.74 10.66 -23.83
N LYS A 50 -4.83 10.83 -24.59
CA LYS A 50 -5.38 9.83 -25.50
C LYS A 50 -4.60 9.83 -26.82
N LEU A 51 -3.36 9.34 -26.77
CA LEU A 51 -2.52 9.19 -27.95
C LEU A 51 -2.98 7.94 -28.74
N GLY A 52 -3.61 8.17 -29.88
CA GLY A 52 -3.96 7.15 -30.88
C GLY A 52 -2.80 6.85 -31.83
N PHE A 53 -2.85 5.72 -32.54
CA PHE A 53 -1.83 5.35 -33.52
C PHE A 53 -1.73 6.40 -34.64
N GLU A 54 -2.87 6.94 -35.09
CA GLU A 54 -2.94 7.97 -36.12
C GLU A 54 -2.29 9.30 -35.69
N ASP A 55 -2.36 9.63 -34.40
CA ASP A 55 -1.79 10.86 -33.81
C ASP A 55 -0.25 10.77 -33.68
N VAL A 56 0.30 9.56 -33.55
CA VAL A 56 1.76 9.32 -33.47
C VAL A 56 2.41 9.27 -34.85
N ILE A 57 1.72 8.75 -35.87
CA ILE A 57 2.24 8.61 -37.24
C ILE A 57 1.93 9.83 -38.12
N ALA A 58 0.88 10.60 -37.80
CA ALA A 58 0.52 11.86 -38.46
C ALA A 58 0.33 11.78 -39.99
N GLU A 59 -0.03 10.61 -40.53
CA GLU A 59 -0.24 10.44 -41.97
C GLU A 59 -1.67 10.80 -42.41
N PRO A 60 -1.84 11.59 -43.49
CA PRO A 60 -3.16 11.89 -44.06
C PRO A 60 -3.74 10.68 -44.83
N THR A 61 -5.04 10.45 -44.65
CA THR A 61 -5.82 9.27 -45.13
C THR A 61 -5.84 9.04 -46.65
N SER A 62 -5.18 9.86 -47.45
CA SER A 62 -5.26 9.84 -48.92
C SER A 62 -4.15 9.07 -49.63
N THR A 63 -3.10 8.59 -48.94
CA THR A 63 -1.96 7.89 -49.59
C THR A 63 -1.66 6.55 -48.94
N HIS A 64 -2.68 5.71 -48.75
CA HIS A 64 -2.50 4.38 -48.19
C HIS A 64 -2.01 3.40 -49.27
N SER A 65 -0.69 3.26 -49.45
CA SER A 65 -0.16 2.37 -50.49
C SER A 65 -0.10 0.89 -50.09
N PHE A 66 -0.33 0.49 -48.83
CA PHE A 66 -0.39 -0.93 -48.44
C PHE A 66 -1.25 -1.20 -47.20
N ASP A 67 -2.50 -1.64 -47.39
CA ASP A 67 -3.46 -1.96 -46.31
C ASP A 67 -2.91 -2.93 -45.24
N LYS A 68 -2.04 -3.85 -45.64
CA LYS A 68 -1.46 -4.86 -44.74
C LYS A 68 -0.37 -4.30 -43.82
N VAL A 69 0.37 -3.28 -44.26
CA VAL A 69 1.43 -2.67 -43.45
C VAL A 69 0.81 -1.85 -42.32
N TRP A 70 -0.29 -1.15 -42.61
CA TRP A 70 -1.02 -0.38 -41.61
C TRP A 70 -1.66 -1.23 -40.53
N ILE A 71 -2.33 -2.33 -40.91
CA ILE A 71 -2.92 -3.24 -39.92
C ILE A 71 -1.85 -3.88 -39.03
N CYS A 72 -0.69 -4.21 -39.61
CA CYS A 72 0.43 -4.76 -38.86
C CYS A 72 1.05 -3.73 -37.92
N SER A 73 1.27 -2.50 -38.39
CA SER A 73 1.80 -1.40 -37.57
C SER A 73 0.87 -1.04 -36.42
N HIS A 74 -0.43 -1.01 -36.66
CA HIS A 74 -1.43 -0.79 -35.62
C HIS A 74 -1.39 -1.90 -34.55
N ALA A 75 -1.36 -3.17 -34.98
CA ALA A 75 -1.28 -4.31 -34.08
C ALA A 75 0.03 -4.32 -33.26
N VAL A 76 1.17 -4.03 -33.90
CA VAL A 76 2.47 -3.94 -33.23
C VAL A 76 2.51 -2.77 -32.23
N PHE A 77 1.87 -1.65 -32.55
CA PHE A 77 1.80 -0.49 -31.66
C PHE A 77 0.99 -0.78 -30.38
N GLU A 78 -0.19 -1.40 -30.52
CA GLU A 78 -1.02 -1.79 -29.37
C GLU A 78 -0.31 -2.83 -28.49
N PHE A 79 0.29 -3.84 -29.13
CA PHE A 79 1.06 -4.85 -28.44
C PHE A 79 2.27 -4.26 -27.71
N SER A 80 2.99 -3.33 -28.36
CA SER A 80 4.13 -2.63 -27.77
C SER A 80 3.73 -1.83 -26.53
N LYS A 81 2.63 -1.05 -26.57
CA LYS A 81 2.14 -0.35 -25.37
C LYS A 81 1.88 -1.32 -24.22
N TYR A 82 1.13 -2.38 -24.47
CA TYR A 82 0.82 -3.37 -23.43
C TYR A 82 2.08 -4.03 -22.85
N LEU A 83 2.99 -4.44 -23.73
CA LEU A 83 4.21 -5.12 -23.35
C LEU A 83 5.17 -4.18 -22.60
N ILE A 84 5.31 -2.92 -23.01
CA ILE A 84 6.13 -1.92 -22.32
C ILE A 84 5.61 -1.68 -20.91
N TYR A 85 4.30 -1.54 -20.70
CA TYR A 85 3.74 -1.28 -19.38
C TYR A 85 3.97 -2.46 -18.43
N LYS A 86 3.74 -3.69 -18.90
CA LYS A 86 3.98 -4.90 -18.11
C LYS A 86 5.46 -5.13 -17.85
N LEU A 87 6.31 -5.00 -18.86
CA LEU A 87 7.75 -5.20 -18.74
C LEU A 87 8.37 -4.16 -17.81
N LEU A 88 8.01 -2.88 -17.96
CA LEU A 88 8.51 -1.80 -17.11
C LEU A 88 8.11 -2.02 -15.64
N THR A 89 6.85 -2.42 -15.41
CA THR A 89 6.38 -2.74 -14.05
C THR A 89 7.15 -3.91 -13.47
N LEU A 90 7.38 -4.98 -14.24
CA LEU A 90 8.12 -6.15 -13.80
C LEU A 90 9.60 -5.82 -13.50
N VAL A 91 10.25 -5.06 -14.38
CA VAL A 91 11.64 -4.63 -14.23
C VAL A 91 11.82 -3.71 -13.04
N LEU A 92 10.83 -2.90 -12.66
CA LEU A 92 10.90 -2.08 -11.43
C LEU A 92 10.51 -2.88 -10.18
N ALA A 93 9.52 -3.78 -10.28
CA ALA A 93 9.01 -4.53 -9.14
C ALA A 93 10.01 -5.54 -8.60
N ILE A 94 10.72 -6.25 -9.47
CA ILE A 94 11.72 -7.27 -9.09
C ILE A 94 12.86 -6.67 -8.23
N PRO A 95 13.59 -5.63 -8.65
CA PRO A 95 14.68 -5.06 -7.86
C PRO A 95 14.15 -4.43 -6.57
N LEU A 96 12.98 -3.79 -6.60
CA LEU A 96 12.38 -3.23 -5.39
C LEU A 96 12.03 -4.31 -4.36
N ALA A 97 11.47 -5.44 -4.82
CA ALA A 97 11.19 -6.59 -3.97
C ALA A 97 12.47 -7.21 -3.41
N LEU A 98 13.55 -7.30 -4.20
CA LEU A 98 14.85 -7.77 -3.71
C LEU A 98 15.43 -6.85 -2.64
N VAL A 99 15.40 -5.53 -2.84
CA VAL A 99 15.88 -4.56 -1.84
C VAL A 99 15.06 -4.66 -0.55
N ALA A 100 13.72 -4.74 -0.67
CA ALA A 100 12.85 -4.91 0.50
C ALA A 100 13.11 -6.23 1.22
N GLY A 101 13.34 -7.34 0.49
CA GLY A 101 13.68 -8.64 1.06
C GLY A 101 15.01 -8.63 1.82
N ILE A 102 16.05 -8.01 1.25
CA ILE A 102 17.36 -7.86 1.91
C ILE A 102 17.21 -7.00 3.17
N LEU A 103 16.48 -5.88 3.09
CA LEU A 103 16.22 -5.02 4.24
C LEU A 103 15.51 -5.79 5.36
N PHE A 104 14.49 -6.57 5.03
CA PHE A 104 13.76 -7.39 6.00
C PHE A 104 14.66 -8.48 6.62
N ALA A 105 15.55 -9.08 5.84
CA ALA A 105 16.51 -10.07 6.35
C ALA A 105 17.50 -9.42 7.33
N VAL A 106 18.05 -8.24 7.01
CA VAL A 106 18.95 -7.50 7.91
C VAL A 106 18.22 -7.06 9.19
N LEU A 107 17.00 -6.53 9.06
CA LEU A 107 16.16 -6.16 10.21
C LEU A 107 15.85 -7.37 11.09
N SER A 108 15.55 -8.53 10.50
CA SER A 108 15.28 -9.77 11.24
C SER A 108 16.53 -10.27 11.98
N CYS A 109 17.69 -10.20 11.32
CA CYS A 109 18.97 -10.52 11.94
C CYS A 109 19.27 -9.58 13.12
N LEU A 110 19.16 -8.27 12.91
CA LEU A 110 19.32 -7.26 13.97
C LEU A 110 18.34 -7.48 15.12
N HIS A 111 17.09 -7.83 14.80
CA HIS A 111 16.08 -8.08 15.81
C HIS A 111 16.45 -9.26 16.72
N ILE A 112 16.83 -10.41 16.15
CA ILE A 112 17.24 -11.59 16.92
C ILE A 112 18.51 -11.33 17.73
N TRP A 113 19.52 -10.70 17.12
CA TRP A 113 20.86 -10.59 17.71
C TRP A 113 21.06 -9.38 18.61
N VAL A 114 20.31 -8.29 18.40
CA VAL A 114 20.48 -7.04 19.14
C VAL A 114 19.22 -6.69 19.92
N VAL A 115 18.05 -6.67 19.26
CA VAL A 115 16.82 -6.21 19.91
C VAL A 115 16.35 -7.17 21.00
N VAL A 116 16.33 -8.47 20.74
CA VAL A 116 15.92 -9.47 21.74
C VAL A 116 16.82 -9.44 22.99
N PRO A 117 18.16 -9.52 22.90
CA PRO A 117 19.00 -9.43 24.10
C PRO A 117 18.94 -8.05 24.76
N PHE A 118 18.76 -6.98 23.99
CA PHE A 118 18.56 -5.64 24.55
C PHE A 118 17.28 -5.56 25.38
N ILE A 119 16.14 -6.02 24.86
CA ILE A 119 14.88 -6.07 25.61
C ILE A 119 15.04 -6.91 26.87
N ARG A 120 15.66 -8.09 26.77
CA ARG A 120 15.91 -8.94 27.95
C ARG A 120 16.79 -8.22 28.97
N SER A 121 17.83 -7.53 28.53
CA SER A 121 18.72 -6.76 29.40
C SER A 121 18.00 -5.60 30.08
N CYS A 122 17.19 -4.83 29.34
CA CYS A 122 16.37 -3.77 29.89
C CYS A 122 15.39 -4.30 30.95
N LEU A 123 14.73 -5.42 30.68
CA LEU A 123 13.81 -6.05 31.64
C LEU A 123 14.52 -6.55 32.90
N LEU A 124 15.80 -6.96 32.80
CA LEU A 124 16.61 -7.33 33.97
C LEU A 124 17.04 -6.12 34.80
N ILE A 125 17.30 -4.97 34.15
CA ILE A 125 17.73 -3.74 34.81
C ILE A 125 16.55 -2.95 35.38
N LEU A 126 15.35 -3.10 34.80
CA LEU A 126 14.12 -2.40 35.20
C LEU A 126 13.81 -2.50 36.70
N PRO A 127 13.84 -3.69 37.35
CA PRO A 127 13.58 -3.83 38.79
C PRO A 127 14.60 -3.06 39.65
N SER A 128 15.87 -3.05 39.25
CA SER A 128 16.92 -2.31 39.96
C SER A 128 16.72 -0.81 39.84
N VAL A 129 16.42 -0.33 38.63
CA VAL A 129 16.09 1.09 38.39
C VAL A 129 14.83 1.48 39.17
N GLN A 130 13.81 0.64 39.19
CA GLN A 130 12.59 0.88 39.96
C GLN A 130 12.86 0.94 41.47
N ALA A 131 13.74 0.08 42.00
CA ALA A 131 14.12 0.12 43.42
C ALA A 131 14.88 1.42 43.77
N VAL A 132 15.85 1.81 42.94
CA VAL A 132 16.59 3.08 43.10
C VAL A 132 15.64 4.26 42.97
N TRP A 133 14.76 4.27 41.97
CA TRP A 133 13.80 5.34 41.74
C TRP A 133 12.80 5.46 42.89
N LYS A 134 12.33 4.34 43.44
CA LYS A 134 11.46 4.31 44.61
C LYS A 134 12.18 4.85 45.85
N SER A 135 13.45 4.47 46.06
CA SER A 135 14.25 5.00 47.17
C SER A 135 14.49 6.51 47.03
N LEU A 136 14.79 6.99 45.82
CA LEU A 136 14.99 8.40 45.54
C LEU A 136 13.69 9.18 45.76
N THR A 137 12.57 8.65 45.26
CA THR A 137 11.24 9.21 45.48
C THR A 137 10.90 9.27 46.97
N ASP A 138 11.20 8.24 47.75
CA ASP A 138 10.95 8.22 49.18
C ASP A 138 11.79 9.29 49.91
N VAL A 139 13.08 9.42 49.59
CA VAL A 139 13.97 10.40 50.22
C VAL A 139 13.59 11.85 49.87
N PHE A 140 13.15 12.14 48.65
CA PHE A 140 12.82 13.51 48.24
C PHE A 140 11.35 13.87 48.43
N ILE A 141 10.44 13.00 48.02
CA ILE A 141 9.00 13.31 47.94
C ILE A 141 8.32 13.05 49.29
N ALA A 142 8.73 12.05 50.08
CA ALA A 142 8.14 11.82 51.39
C ALA A 142 8.31 13.02 52.36
N PRO A 143 9.50 13.62 52.55
CA PRO A 143 9.63 14.77 53.44
C PRO A 143 8.96 16.04 52.90
N VAL A 144 8.92 16.25 51.58
CA VAL A 144 8.19 17.37 50.98
C VAL A 144 6.69 17.21 51.19
N CYS A 145 6.14 16.03 50.91
CA CYS A 145 4.72 15.74 51.09
C CYS A 145 4.32 15.80 52.58
N HIS A 146 5.16 15.28 53.47
CA HIS A 146 4.95 15.38 54.92
C HIS A 146 4.99 16.82 55.43
N SER A 147 5.95 17.63 54.94
CA SER A 147 6.03 19.06 55.28
C SER A 147 4.82 19.83 54.77
N MET A 148 4.41 19.60 53.52
CA MET A 148 3.20 20.20 52.94
C MET A 148 1.94 19.77 53.72
N GLY A 149 1.82 18.49 54.08
CA GLY A 149 0.73 17.98 54.91
C GLY A 149 0.66 18.64 56.29
N ARG A 150 1.81 18.90 56.93
CA ARG A 150 1.90 19.65 58.19
C ARG A 150 1.47 21.11 58.01
N CYS A 151 1.86 21.77 56.92
CA CYS A 151 1.43 23.14 56.61
C CYS A 151 -0.08 23.26 56.41
N PHE A 152 -0.70 22.30 55.70
CA PHE A 152 -2.15 22.31 55.49
C PHE A 152 -2.95 21.86 56.71
N SER A 153 -2.41 20.97 57.55
CA SER A 153 -3.06 20.54 58.79
C SER A 153 -3.13 21.65 59.86
N GLY A 154 -2.34 22.72 59.73
CA GLY A 154 -2.37 23.88 60.63
C GLY A 154 -3.52 24.86 60.36
N ILE A 155 -4.25 24.69 59.26
CA ILE A 155 -5.37 25.56 58.88
C ILE A 155 -6.64 25.02 59.55
N ASN A 156 -6.84 25.36 60.83
CA ASN A 156 -8.08 25.09 61.54
C ASN A 156 -9.09 26.21 61.22
N ILE A 157 -10.00 25.93 60.29
CA ILE A 157 -11.10 26.82 59.90
C ILE A 157 -12.15 26.79 61.02
N HIS A 158 -12.09 27.75 61.94
CA HIS A 158 -13.19 28.05 62.84
C HIS A 158 -14.26 28.80 62.04
N LEU A 159 -15.30 28.09 61.60
CA LEU A 159 -16.51 28.71 61.08
C LEU A 159 -17.28 29.27 62.29
N ASP A 160 -17.16 30.57 62.50
CA ASP A 160 -18.02 31.31 63.43
C ASP A 160 -19.44 31.26 62.86
N GLN A 161 -20.32 30.54 63.55
CA GLN A 161 -21.69 30.32 63.13
C GLN A 161 -22.56 31.42 63.75
N GLU A 162 -22.87 32.43 62.94
CA GLU A 162 -23.93 33.42 63.19
C GLU A 162 -25.33 32.79 63.19
#